data_AF-A0A372RQ79-F1
#
_entry.id   AF-A0A372RQ79-F1
#
_cell.length_a   1.000
_cell.length_b   1.000
_cell.length_c   1.000
_cell.angle_alpha   90.00
_cell.angle_beta   90.00
_cell.angle_gamma   90.00
#
_symmetry.space_group_name_H-M   'P 1'
#
loop_
_entity.id
_entity.type
_entity.pdbx_description
1 polymer ?
#
loop_
_entity_poly.entity_id
_entity_poly.type
_entity_poly.pdbx_seq_one_letter_code
_entity_poly.pdbx_strand_id
1 'polypeptide(L)'
;MTTLNTTSTSSTLWSHTDTDIERLYYELCYRKAPRRIAWSTQNIIAWSPHPNDNLDTKFSRYCPNVGIYSPCRGIDANGPAWSFINKEYLSLFDRVENYHRFGDVITDLVWNQTGSALASIDQRGKIAIWTMNNFINQWKCICNVNLGESVIEFTWLDSARLYSREHVPQSSGYGKSSAIYKRGSFKGPRNQFGEFAFITVTTDGKVAVWYQRGKKFFSKIITHLRYPSKRISHVDIILNSDGNYTLATYCPEFLPKLVMFYEIKINMLSLQVSCRPIANVHLTNPSLSVERSPVLHLKLISNTQSHGVRLIIVTAEKKGNNVFNSSIATWEIDKITPPPLDSLTENAMEIDMPLPVCLIAKSSC
;
A
#
# COMPACT_ATOMS: atom_id res chain seq x y z
N MET A 1 -52.33 -35.05 -36.88
CA MET A 1 -52.45 -33.60 -36.73
C MET A 1 -51.71 -33.16 -35.48
N THR A 2 -51.04 -32.01 -35.59
CA THR A 2 -50.49 -31.14 -34.53
C THR A 2 -49.30 -31.61 -33.69
N THR A 3 -48.17 -30.98 -33.99
CA THR A 3 -46.97 -30.70 -33.21
C THR A 3 -47.25 -29.98 -31.88
N LEU A 4 -46.44 -30.25 -30.85
CA LEU A 4 -46.22 -29.34 -29.73
C LEU A 4 -44.72 -29.32 -29.39
N ASN A 5 -44.13 -28.13 -29.54
CA ASN A 5 -42.75 -27.79 -29.21
C ASN A 5 -42.50 -27.90 -27.71
N THR A 6 -41.44 -28.59 -27.31
CA THR A 6 -40.82 -28.42 -25.99
C THR A 6 -39.51 -27.65 -26.15
N THR A 7 -39.55 -26.36 -25.86
CA THR A 7 -38.38 -25.51 -25.62
C THR A 7 -37.58 -26.07 -24.44
N SER A 8 -36.37 -26.58 -24.71
CA SER A 8 -35.38 -26.87 -23.69
C SER A 8 -34.65 -25.57 -23.32
N THR A 9 -35.05 -24.92 -22.24
CA THR A 9 -34.23 -23.91 -21.56
C THR A 9 -33.08 -24.63 -20.87
N SER A 10 -31.90 -24.63 -21.48
CA SER A 10 -30.66 -24.95 -20.79
C SER A 10 -30.27 -23.78 -19.89
N SER A 11 -30.69 -23.82 -18.62
CA SER A 11 -30.11 -22.95 -17.60
C SER A 11 -28.70 -23.47 -17.29
N THR A 12 -27.68 -22.84 -17.87
CA THR A 12 -26.31 -22.99 -17.39
C THR A 12 -26.27 -22.43 -15.97
N LEU A 13 -26.07 -23.31 -14.98
CA LEU A 13 -25.74 -22.92 -13.62
C LEU A 13 -24.33 -22.30 -13.67
N TRP A 14 -24.22 -20.97 -13.60
CA TRP A 14 -22.93 -20.31 -13.39
C TRP A 14 -22.56 -20.53 -11.92
N SER A 15 -21.44 -21.18 -11.64
CA SER A 15 -20.94 -21.33 -10.27
C SER A 15 -20.53 -19.96 -9.72
N HIS A 16 -21.03 -19.62 -8.52
CA HIS A 16 -20.73 -18.35 -7.83
C HIS A 16 -19.22 -18.05 -7.67
N THR A 17 -18.37 -19.08 -7.68
CA THR A 17 -16.91 -18.95 -7.63
C THR A 17 -16.33 -18.21 -8.84
N ASP A 18 -16.94 -18.36 -10.01
CA ASP A 18 -16.43 -17.77 -11.26
C ASP A 18 -16.67 -16.26 -11.26
N THR A 19 -17.79 -15.80 -10.68
CA THR A 19 -18.09 -14.38 -10.55
C THR A 19 -17.17 -13.67 -9.55
N ASP A 20 -16.72 -14.36 -8.51
CA ASP A 20 -15.86 -13.78 -7.46
C ASP A 20 -14.41 -13.59 -7.94
N ILE A 21 -13.86 -14.56 -8.67
CA ILE A 21 -12.51 -14.48 -9.23
C ILE A 21 -12.41 -13.37 -10.29
N GLU A 22 -13.41 -13.27 -11.16
CA GLU A 22 -13.49 -12.22 -12.17
C GLU A 22 -13.62 -10.84 -11.53
N ARG A 23 -14.49 -10.70 -10.50
CA ARG A 23 -14.62 -9.46 -9.74
C ARG A 23 -13.30 -9.07 -9.09
N LEU A 24 -12.60 -10.01 -8.46
CA LEU A 24 -11.29 -9.76 -7.86
C LEU A 24 -10.28 -9.29 -8.91
N TYR A 25 -10.24 -9.95 -10.08
CA TYR A 25 -9.37 -9.56 -11.18
C TYR A 25 -9.65 -8.12 -11.63
N TYR A 26 -10.91 -7.76 -11.87
CA TYR A 26 -11.29 -6.39 -12.23
C TYR A 26 -10.93 -5.38 -11.14
N GLU A 27 -11.15 -5.70 -9.87
CA GLU A 27 -10.76 -4.81 -8.78
C GLU A 27 -9.25 -4.57 -8.77
N LEU A 28 -8.43 -5.62 -8.92
CA LEU A 28 -6.98 -5.50 -8.96
C LEU A 28 -6.47 -4.73 -10.19
N CYS A 29 -7.17 -4.78 -11.33
CA CYS A 29 -6.73 -4.05 -12.54
C CYS A 29 -6.91 -2.53 -12.42
N TYR A 30 -7.97 -2.09 -11.72
CA TYR A 30 -8.41 -0.68 -11.73
C TYR A 30 -8.36 -0.02 -10.36
N ARG A 31 -8.08 -0.77 -9.30
CA ARG A 31 -8.00 -0.27 -7.93
C ARG A 31 -6.79 -0.89 -7.24
N LYS A 32 -6.27 -0.15 -6.26
CA LYS A 32 -5.26 -0.67 -5.35
C LYS A 32 -5.80 -1.88 -4.59
N ALA A 33 -4.97 -2.93 -4.51
CA ALA A 33 -5.19 -4.06 -3.64
C ALA A 33 -5.30 -3.59 -2.16
N PRO A 34 -6.39 -3.89 -1.45
CA PRO A 34 -6.62 -3.37 -0.11
C PRO A 34 -5.69 -4.04 0.93
N ARG A 35 -4.97 -3.25 1.73
CA ARG A 35 -4.10 -3.73 2.82
C ARG A 35 -4.87 -3.89 4.12
N ARG A 36 -5.81 -4.84 4.16
CA ARG A 36 -6.71 -5.04 5.31
C ARG A 36 -6.15 -5.89 6.43
N ILE A 37 -4.94 -6.39 6.28
CA ILE A 37 -4.20 -7.09 7.33
C ILE A 37 -2.82 -6.43 7.40
N ALA A 38 -2.40 -6.05 8.59
CA ALA A 38 -1.14 -5.35 8.82
C ALA A 38 -0.49 -5.82 10.11
N TRP A 39 0.82 -6.10 10.05
CA TRP A 39 1.61 -6.55 11.19
C TRP A 39 2.55 -5.44 11.65
N SER A 40 2.57 -5.15 12.95
CA SER A 40 3.49 -4.18 13.56
C SER A 40 4.81 -4.80 14.00
N THR A 41 5.79 -3.94 14.25
CA THR A 41 7.08 -4.30 14.86
C THR A 41 6.98 -4.73 16.33
N GLN A 42 5.84 -4.48 16.99
CA GLN A 42 5.54 -4.95 18.36
C GLN A 42 4.84 -6.32 18.38
N ASN A 43 4.81 -7.02 17.25
CA ASN A 43 4.10 -8.29 17.11
C ASN A 43 2.60 -8.18 17.41
N ILE A 44 1.99 -7.11 16.89
CA ILE A 44 0.56 -6.85 16.94
C ILE A 44 0.04 -6.89 15.50
N ILE A 45 -0.98 -7.70 15.24
CA ILE A 45 -1.63 -7.78 13.93
C ILE A 45 -2.96 -7.06 14.02
N ALA A 46 -3.17 -6.12 13.10
CA ALA A 46 -4.46 -5.48 12.86
C ALA A 46 -5.10 -6.09 11.61
N TRP A 47 -6.41 -6.30 11.65
CA TRP A 47 -7.15 -6.82 10.50
C TRP A 47 -8.54 -6.19 10.40
N SER A 48 -9.06 -6.09 9.19
CA SER A 48 -10.42 -5.62 8.93
C SER A 48 -11.18 -6.61 8.03
N PRO A 49 -12.35 -7.13 8.45
CA PRO A 49 -13.15 -8.05 7.64
C PRO A 49 -13.66 -7.36 6.36
N HIS A 50 -13.79 -8.14 5.28
CA HIS A 50 -14.67 -7.76 4.17
C HIS A 50 -16.13 -8.01 4.58
N PRO A 51 -17.12 -7.25 4.05
CA PRO A 51 -18.48 -7.74 4.06
C PRO A 51 -18.49 -9.09 3.32
N ASN A 52 -18.89 -10.16 4.00
CA ASN A 52 -19.23 -11.41 3.31
C ASN A 52 -20.57 -11.17 2.60
N ASP A 53 -20.62 -11.41 1.28
CA ASP A 53 -21.85 -11.36 0.47
C ASP A 53 -22.87 -12.48 0.88
N ASN A 54 -22.50 -13.36 1.82
CA ASN A 54 -23.26 -14.54 2.25
C ASN A 54 -24.09 -14.37 3.54
N LEU A 55 -24.36 -13.16 4.01
CA LEU A 55 -25.36 -12.93 5.05
C LEU A 55 -26.61 -12.28 4.43
N ASP A 56 -27.62 -13.13 4.29
CA ASP A 56 -28.95 -12.92 3.74
C ASP A 56 -29.57 -11.54 3.98
N THR A 57 -30.12 -11.01 2.88
CA THR A 57 -31.26 -10.08 2.78
C THR A 57 -31.18 -8.67 3.39
N LYS A 58 -31.21 -7.66 2.49
CA LYS A 58 -31.74 -6.28 2.65
C LYS A 58 -31.25 -5.38 3.81
N PHE A 59 -30.53 -5.92 4.81
CA PHE A 59 -30.14 -5.22 6.04
C PHE A 59 -28.74 -5.60 6.57
N SER A 60 -27.98 -6.50 5.92
CA SER A 60 -26.59 -6.83 6.28
C SER A 60 -25.63 -5.72 5.83
N ARG A 61 -25.82 -4.58 6.48
CA ARG A 61 -25.19 -3.32 6.17
C ARG A 61 -23.78 -3.40 6.85
N TYR A 62 -22.69 -3.23 6.13
CA TYR A 62 -21.32 -3.43 6.66
C TYR A 62 -20.97 -2.44 7.79
N CYS A 63 -20.52 -2.97 8.93
CA CYS A 63 -19.94 -2.18 10.02
C CYS A 63 -18.40 -2.18 9.86
N PRO A 64 -17.75 -1.01 9.67
CA PRO A 64 -16.30 -0.95 9.66
C PRO A 64 -15.77 -1.38 11.04
N ASN A 65 -14.87 -2.36 11.03
CA ASN A 65 -14.24 -2.89 12.23
C ASN A 65 -12.76 -3.13 12.00
N VAL A 66 -11.96 -2.95 13.05
CA VAL A 66 -10.53 -3.28 13.08
C VAL A 66 -10.31 -4.16 14.31
N GLY A 67 -9.96 -5.42 14.09
CA GLY A 67 -9.51 -6.31 15.16
C GLY A 67 -8.01 -6.17 15.36
N ILE A 68 -7.55 -6.31 16.61
CA ILE A 68 -6.14 -6.47 16.95
C ILE A 68 -5.93 -7.82 17.64
N TYR A 69 -4.82 -8.48 17.37
CA TYR A 69 -4.34 -9.59 18.18
C TYR A 69 -2.82 -9.60 18.30
N SER A 70 -2.31 -10.22 19.37
CA SER A 70 -0.89 -10.52 19.53
C SER A 70 -0.70 -12.04 19.50
N PRO A 71 0.05 -12.59 18.54
CA PRO A 71 0.29 -14.03 18.50
C PRO A 71 1.24 -14.41 19.64
N CYS A 72 0.79 -15.34 20.47
CA CYS A 72 1.60 -15.89 21.55
C CYS A 72 1.87 -17.39 21.30
N ARG A 73 3.02 -17.85 21.74
CA ARG A 73 3.37 -19.27 21.69
C ARG A 73 2.83 -19.93 22.95
N GLY A 74 1.76 -20.69 22.81
CA GLY A 74 1.23 -21.53 23.88
C GLY A 74 1.92 -22.89 23.88
N ILE A 75 1.91 -23.55 25.04
CA ILE A 75 2.19 -24.99 25.11
C ILE A 75 0.81 -25.65 25.12
N ASP A 76 0.44 -26.32 24.04
CA ASP A 76 -0.75 -27.15 24.00
C ASP A 76 -0.38 -28.61 24.35
N ALA A 77 -1.39 -29.48 24.48
CA ALA A 77 -1.20 -30.89 24.81
C ALA A 77 -0.38 -31.66 23.75
N ASN A 78 -0.18 -31.09 22.56
CA ASN A 78 0.53 -31.69 21.43
C ASN A 78 1.89 -31.00 21.15
N GLY A 79 2.31 -30.03 21.98
CA GLY A 79 3.59 -29.34 21.88
C GLY A 79 3.46 -27.81 21.79
N PRO A 80 4.53 -27.11 21.36
CA PRO A 80 4.49 -25.65 21.24
C PRO A 80 3.68 -25.24 20.00
N ALA A 81 2.41 -24.88 20.18
CA ALA A 81 1.55 -24.38 19.14
C ALA A 81 1.36 -22.87 19.22
N TRP A 82 1.16 -22.24 18.06
CA TRP A 82 0.73 -20.84 18.01
C TRP A 82 -0.73 -20.78 18.48
N SER A 83 -0.96 -20.13 19.61
CA SER A 83 -2.30 -19.88 20.12
C SER A 83 -2.64 -18.42 19.93
N PHE A 84 -3.76 -18.17 19.25
CA PHE A 84 -4.29 -16.84 19.05
C PHE A 84 -5.15 -16.50 20.26
N ILE A 85 -4.73 -15.53 21.09
CA ILE A 85 -5.48 -15.17 22.30
C ILE A 85 -6.80 -14.50 21.89
N ASN A 86 -7.87 -15.27 22.12
CA ASN A 86 -9.29 -15.01 22.33
C ASN A 86 -10.06 -14.04 21.43
N LYS A 87 -11.14 -14.58 20.82
CA LYS A 87 -12.14 -13.95 19.95
C LYS A 87 -13.07 -12.93 20.65
N GLU A 88 -12.93 -12.74 21.96
CA GLU A 88 -13.92 -12.04 22.79
C GLU A 88 -13.63 -10.54 23.01
N TYR A 89 -12.50 -10.02 22.54
CA TYR A 89 -12.16 -8.59 22.62
C TYR A 89 -12.21 -7.91 21.25
N LEU A 90 -13.36 -7.98 20.57
CA LEU A 90 -13.60 -7.41 19.24
C LEU A 90 -13.67 -5.87 19.19
N SER A 91 -13.41 -5.16 20.29
CA SER A 91 -13.49 -3.69 20.33
C SER A 91 -12.37 -3.07 21.19
N LEU A 92 -11.10 -3.38 20.88
CA LEU A 92 -9.96 -2.71 21.52
C LEU A 92 -9.82 -1.25 21.10
N PHE A 93 -10.36 -0.91 19.92
CA PHE A 93 -10.54 0.47 19.50
C PHE A 93 -11.90 0.97 19.98
N ASP A 94 -11.92 2.16 20.58
CA ASP A 94 -13.16 2.88 20.85
C ASP A 94 -13.92 3.07 19.54
N ARG A 95 -14.92 2.20 19.29
CA ARG A 95 -15.97 2.33 18.28
C ARG A 95 -15.46 2.83 16.92
N VAL A 96 -14.77 1.97 16.17
CA VAL A 96 -14.29 2.24 14.80
C VAL A 96 -15.41 2.84 13.94
N GLU A 97 -16.65 2.42 14.14
CA GLU A 97 -17.86 2.92 13.48
C GLU A 97 -18.20 4.40 13.77
N ASN A 98 -17.64 5.01 14.81
CA ASN A 98 -17.73 6.45 15.03
C ASN A 98 -16.79 7.22 14.08
N TYR A 99 -15.70 6.58 13.69
CA TYR A 99 -14.63 7.18 12.89
C TYR A 99 -14.66 6.75 11.43
N HIS A 100 -15.39 5.70 11.08
CA HIS A 100 -15.67 5.29 9.71
C HIS A 100 -17.16 5.16 9.50
N ARG A 101 -17.66 5.68 8.37
CA ARG A 101 -19.11 5.69 8.14
C ARG A 101 -19.61 4.26 7.91
N PHE A 102 -20.79 3.99 8.45
CA PHE A 102 -21.50 2.75 8.22
C PHE A 102 -21.62 2.45 6.71
N GLY A 103 -21.22 1.25 6.29
CA GLY A 103 -21.20 0.81 4.88
C GLY A 103 -19.91 1.12 4.13
N ASP A 104 -18.98 1.89 4.71
CA ASP A 104 -17.69 2.17 4.09
C ASP A 104 -16.63 1.16 4.52
N VAL A 105 -16.10 0.44 3.54
CA VAL A 105 -15.10 -0.61 3.72
C VAL A 105 -13.75 -0.01 4.07
N ILE A 106 -13.07 -0.54 5.09
CA ILE A 106 -11.67 -0.23 5.37
C ILE A 106 -10.82 -0.82 4.25
N THR A 107 -10.08 0.04 3.55
CA THR A 107 -9.21 -0.35 2.43
C THR A 107 -7.78 -0.61 2.88
N ASP A 108 -7.28 0.17 3.84
CA ASP A 108 -5.89 0.09 4.29
C ASP A 108 -5.79 0.18 5.82
N LEU A 109 -4.92 -0.67 6.37
CA LEU A 109 -4.39 -0.62 7.73
C LEU A 109 -2.88 -0.45 7.66
N VAL A 110 -2.33 0.59 8.29
CA VAL A 110 -0.89 0.90 8.18
C VAL A 110 -0.29 1.24 9.54
N TRP A 111 0.60 0.37 10.02
CA TRP A 111 1.37 0.60 11.24
C TRP A 111 2.48 1.62 11.02
N ASN A 112 2.75 2.45 12.04
CA ASN A 112 3.97 3.24 12.06
C ASN A 112 5.20 2.35 12.34
N GLN A 113 6.41 2.90 12.21
CA GLN A 113 7.65 2.13 12.29
C GLN A 113 7.85 1.47 13.67
N THR A 114 7.31 2.08 14.72
CA THR A 114 7.45 1.60 16.10
C THR A 114 6.32 0.66 16.54
N GLY A 115 5.26 0.50 15.74
CA GLY A 115 4.05 -0.23 16.12
C GLY A 115 3.19 0.47 17.20
N SER A 116 3.49 1.72 17.56
CA SER A 116 2.73 2.47 18.57
C SER A 116 1.46 3.14 18.02
N ALA A 117 1.37 3.30 16.70
CA ALA A 117 0.23 3.91 16.04
C ALA A 117 -0.22 3.14 14.79
N LEU A 118 -1.53 3.08 14.59
CA LEU A 118 -2.17 2.46 13.43
C LEU A 118 -3.01 3.50 12.70
N ALA A 119 -2.88 3.56 11.38
CA ALA A 119 -3.82 4.26 10.51
C ALA A 119 -4.87 3.27 9.99
N SER A 120 -6.15 3.61 10.10
CA SER A 120 -7.23 2.96 9.36
C SER A 120 -7.83 3.91 8.34
N ILE A 121 -8.03 3.42 7.12
CA ILE A 121 -8.45 4.22 5.98
C ILE A 121 -9.61 3.53 5.30
N ASP A 122 -10.68 4.26 5.00
CA ASP A 122 -11.82 3.72 4.25
C ASP A 122 -11.83 4.10 2.77
N GLN A 123 -12.72 3.44 2.02
CA GLN A 123 -12.91 3.62 0.59
C GLN A 123 -13.26 5.06 0.16
N ARG A 124 -13.73 5.92 1.07
CA ARG A 124 -14.07 7.33 0.79
C ARG A 124 -12.96 8.30 1.18
N GLY A 125 -11.84 7.78 1.70
CA GLY A 125 -10.71 8.59 2.14
C GLY A 125 -10.89 9.21 3.52
N LYS A 126 -11.72 8.61 4.38
CA LYS A 126 -11.68 8.91 5.81
C LYS A 126 -10.50 8.18 6.43
N ILE A 127 -9.74 8.89 7.24
CA ILE A 127 -8.55 8.39 7.91
C ILE A 127 -8.73 8.58 9.41
N ALA A 128 -8.56 7.50 10.17
CA ALA A 128 -8.46 7.54 11.61
C ALA A 128 -7.06 7.07 12.05
N ILE A 129 -6.41 7.84 12.92
CA ILE A 129 -5.14 7.46 13.54
C ILE A 129 -5.39 7.05 14.98
N TRP A 130 -5.00 5.82 15.28
CA TRP A 130 -5.12 5.20 16.59
C TRP A 130 -3.75 5.09 17.23
N THR A 131 -3.63 5.52 18.48
CA THR A 131 -2.41 5.35 19.26
C THR A 131 -2.66 4.43 20.44
N MET A 132 -1.74 3.50 20.65
CA MET A 132 -1.67 2.74 21.89
C MET A 132 -1.22 3.67 23.00
N ASN A 133 -1.95 3.69 24.11
CA ASN A 133 -1.53 4.43 25.30
C ASN A 133 -0.50 3.59 26.09
N ASN A 134 -0.87 3.11 27.28
CA ASN A 134 0.03 2.31 28.12
C ASN A 134 -0.10 0.79 27.88
N PHE A 135 -1.21 0.35 27.28
CA PHE A 135 -1.54 -1.08 27.15
C PHE A 135 -2.11 -1.40 25.76
N ILE A 136 -1.90 -2.64 25.31
CA ILE A 136 -2.36 -3.13 23.99
C ILE A 136 -3.89 -3.10 23.81
N ASN A 137 -4.64 -3.04 24.90
CA ASN A 137 -6.10 -2.93 24.89
C ASN A 137 -6.61 -1.48 25.05
N GLN A 138 -5.71 -0.49 25.07
CA GLN A 138 -6.06 0.92 25.23
C GLN A 138 -5.66 1.71 24.00
N TRP A 139 -6.57 1.76 23.02
CA TRP A 139 -6.39 2.54 21.81
C TRP A 139 -7.25 3.80 21.83
N LYS A 140 -6.66 4.90 21.40
CA LYS A 140 -7.37 6.17 21.27
C LYS A 140 -7.20 6.73 19.87
N CYS A 141 -8.31 7.19 19.29
CA CYS A 141 -8.25 7.96 18.07
C CYS A 141 -7.74 9.39 18.37
N ILE A 142 -6.62 9.77 17.75
CA ILE A 142 -5.99 11.11 17.89
C ILE A 142 -6.10 11.96 16.64
N CYS A 143 -6.51 11.37 15.51
CA CYS A 143 -6.74 12.07 14.25
C CYS A 143 -7.95 11.43 13.58
N ASN A 144 -8.86 12.26 13.08
CA ASN A 144 -9.99 11.84 12.29
C ASN A 144 -10.20 12.89 11.19
N VAL A 145 -9.82 12.55 9.97
CA VAL A 145 -9.86 13.47 8.83
C VAL A 145 -10.54 12.81 7.65
N ASN A 146 -11.22 13.60 6.83
CA ASN A 146 -11.83 13.15 5.60
C ASN A 146 -11.21 13.91 4.43
N LEU A 147 -10.63 13.18 3.48
CA LEU A 147 -10.02 13.76 2.29
C LEU A 147 -11.05 14.04 1.19
N GLY A 148 -12.24 13.43 1.28
CA GLY A 148 -13.31 13.52 0.29
C GLY A 148 -13.06 12.68 -0.97
N GLU A 149 -11.88 12.08 -1.08
CA GLU A 149 -11.41 11.31 -2.24
C GLU A 149 -10.72 10.04 -1.76
N SER A 150 -10.83 8.97 -2.54
CA SER A 150 -10.21 7.68 -2.21
C SER A 150 -8.69 7.83 -2.06
N VAL A 151 -8.19 7.44 -0.90
CA VAL A 151 -6.75 7.36 -0.63
C VAL A 151 -6.20 6.12 -1.33
N ILE A 152 -5.16 6.33 -2.12
CA ILE A 152 -4.48 5.27 -2.86
C ILE A 152 -3.11 4.97 -2.27
N GLU A 153 -2.49 5.90 -1.54
CA GLU A 153 -1.30 5.61 -0.76
C GLU A 153 -1.27 6.37 0.55
N PHE A 154 -0.76 5.70 1.59
CA PHE A 154 -0.57 6.25 2.92
C PHE A 154 0.79 5.76 3.42
N THR A 155 1.65 6.69 3.78
CA THR A 155 2.98 6.39 4.31
C THR A 155 3.29 7.29 5.48
N TRP A 156 3.71 6.69 6.59
CA TRP A 156 4.20 7.41 7.76
C TRP A 156 5.51 8.13 7.44
N LEU A 157 5.69 9.35 7.95
CA LEU A 157 7.03 9.93 8.07
C LEU A 157 7.75 9.19 9.20
N ASP A 158 9.04 8.96 9.02
CA ASP A 158 9.87 8.32 10.05
C ASP A 158 9.86 9.18 11.33
N SER A 159 9.40 8.58 12.44
CA SER A 159 9.48 9.21 13.76
C SER A 159 10.70 8.71 14.55
N ALA A 160 11.26 7.57 14.15
CA ALA A 160 12.34 6.87 14.84
C ALA A 160 13.53 6.62 13.92
N ARG A 161 14.73 6.51 14.52
CA ARG A 161 15.94 6.08 13.81
C ARG A 161 15.97 4.56 13.73
N LEU A 162 16.39 4.03 12.59
CA LEU A 162 16.62 2.60 12.42
C LEU A 162 17.88 2.17 13.17
N TYR A 163 17.86 0.93 13.68
CA TYR A 163 19.02 0.26 14.25
C TYR A 163 19.51 -0.78 13.25
N SER A 164 20.81 -0.78 12.99
CA SER A 164 21.46 -1.80 12.17
C SER A 164 22.37 -2.65 13.03
N ARG A 165 22.32 -3.97 12.84
CA ARG A 165 23.30 -4.86 13.44
C ARG A 165 24.63 -4.69 12.71
N GLU A 166 25.68 -4.39 13.46
CA GLU A 166 27.04 -4.35 12.93
C GLU A 166 27.59 -5.77 12.83
N HIS A 167 28.09 -6.13 11.65
CA HIS A 167 28.72 -7.43 11.45
C HIS A 167 30.14 -7.37 12.00
N VAL A 168 30.32 -7.72 13.27
CA VAL A 168 31.66 -7.88 13.85
C VAL A 168 32.26 -9.19 13.32
N PRO A 169 33.39 -9.17 12.59
CA PRO A 169 34.07 -10.39 12.19
C PRO A 169 34.38 -11.21 13.44
N GLN A 170 34.00 -12.49 13.46
CA GLN A 170 34.37 -13.39 14.55
C GLN A 170 35.89 -13.48 14.58
N SER A 171 36.53 -12.85 15.55
CA SER A 171 37.90 -13.20 15.91
C SER A 171 37.87 -14.63 16.45
N SER A 172 38.70 -15.49 15.86
CA SER A 172 38.84 -16.89 16.22
C SER A 172 39.19 -17.05 17.70
N GLY A 173 38.20 -17.42 18.50
CA GLY A 173 38.33 -17.69 19.92
C GLY A 173 36.95 -17.87 20.54
N TYR A 174 36.71 -19.02 21.14
CA TYR A 174 35.45 -19.34 21.83
C TYR A 174 35.07 -18.22 22.81
N GLY A 175 34.01 -17.45 22.50
CA GLY A 175 33.50 -16.47 23.44
C GLY A 175 32.56 -15.42 22.83
N LYS A 176 31.25 -15.65 22.95
CA LYS A 176 30.13 -14.70 22.80
C LYS A 176 30.16 -13.79 21.56
N SER A 177 29.38 -14.16 20.54
CA SER A 177 28.92 -13.21 19.51
C SER A 177 28.03 -12.15 20.17
N SER A 178 28.64 -11.07 20.66
CA SER A 178 27.89 -9.90 21.10
C SER A 178 27.44 -9.16 19.86
N ALA A 179 26.14 -9.19 19.57
CA ALA A 179 25.57 -8.38 18.50
C ALA A 179 25.67 -6.91 18.90
N ILE A 180 26.55 -6.16 18.23
CA ILE A 180 26.62 -4.70 18.39
C ILE A 180 25.54 -4.10 17.49
N TYR A 181 24.64 -3.32 18.08
CA TYR A 181 23.61 -2.59 17.34
C TYR A 181 23.99 -1.13 17.27
N LYS A 182 24.14 -0.60 16.06
CA LYS A 182 24.42 0.80 15.82
C LYS A 182 23.12 1.53 15.51
N ARG A 183 22.91 2.65 16.20
CA ARG A 183 21.82 3.57 15.89
C ARG A 183 22.18 4.34 14.61
N GLY A 184 21.42 4.14 13.54
CA GLY A 184 21.60 4.84 12.28
C GLY A 184 21.32 6.34 12.40
N SER A 185 21.70 7.11 11.37
CA SER A 185 21.24 8.49 11.23
C SER A 185 19.74 8.52 10.94
N PHE A 186 19.09 9.60 11.35
CA PHE A 186 17.70 9.85 10.96
C PHE A 186 17.65 10.16 9.47
N LYS A 187 16.71 9.58 8.75
CA LYS A 187 16.49 9.82 7.31
C LYS A 187 15.12 10.45 7.10
N GLY A 188 15.05 11.34 6.12
CA GLY A 188 13.78 11.96 5.71
C GLY A 188 13.38 13.20 6.52
N PRO A 189 12.21 13.76 6.22
CA PRO A 189 11.64 14.89 6.92
C PRO A 189 11.11 14.46 8.29
N ARG A 190 11.41 15.27 9.32
CA ARG A 190 10.90 15.05 10.68
C ARG A 190 9.82 16.07 11.01
N ASN A 191 8.70 15.61 11.56
CA ASN A 191 7.74 16.52 12.17
C ASN A 191 8.37 17.20 13.39
N GLN A 192 8.41 18.53 13.37
CA GLN A 192 8.95 19.33 14.46
C GLN A 192 7.89 19.77 15.46
N PHE A 193 6.62 19.63 15.11
CA PHE A 193 5.49 20.16 15.88
C PHE A 193 4.74 19.09 16.67
N GLY A 194 5.10 17.81 16.50
CA GLY A 194 4.43 16.67 17.12
C GLY A 194 5.13 15.36 16.77
N GLU A 195 4.57 14.25 17.24
CA GLU A 195 5.13 12.91 17.06
C GLU A 195 4.82 12.34 15.67
N PHE A 196 3.59 12.56 15.21
CA PHE A 196 3.08 11.91 14.01
C PHE A 196 3.05 12.84 12.81
N ALA A 197 3.47 12.33 11.67
CA ALA A 197 3.18 12.91 10.36
C ALA A 197 3.12 11.79 9.31
N PHE A 198 2.39 12.04 8.23
CA PHE A 198 2.19 11.06 7.17
C PHE A 198 1.89 11.74 5.83
N ILE A 199 2.21 11.03 4.75
CA ILE A 199 1.89 11.41 3.37
C ILE A 199 0.65 10.62 2.95
N THR A 200 -0.26 11.31 2.28
CA THR A 200 -1.40 10.69 1.58
C THR A 200 -1.34 11.04 0.12
N VAL A 201 -1.64 10.07 -0.74
CA VAL A 201 -1.86 10.27 -2.17
C VAL A 201 -3.25 9.76 -2.48
N THR A 202 -4.02 10.56 -3.21
CA THR A 202 -5.40 10.23 -3.60
C THR A 202 -5.47 9.91 -5.08
N THR A 203 -6.59 9.33 -5.51
CA THR A 203 -6.77 8.83 -6.88
C THR A 203 -6.77 9.91 -7.96
N ASP A 204 -6.98 11.18 -7.59
CA ASP A 204 -6.90 12.37 -8.45
C ASP A 204 -5.49 13.00 -8.47
N GLY A 205 -4.52 12.40 -7.78
CA GLY A 205 -3.15 12.90 -7.70
C GLY A 205 -2.93 14.03 -6.70
N LYS A 206 -3.84 14.28 -5.75
CA LYS A 206 -3.55 15.18 -4.63
C LYS A 206 -2.63 14.50 -3.62
N VAL A 207 -1.53 15.17 -3.30
CA VAL A 207 -0.51 14.75 -2.33
C VAL A 207 -0.60 15.66 -1.12
N ALA A 208 -0.87 15.10 0.05
CA ALA A 208 -0.97 15.86 1.28
C ALA A 208 -0.03 15.30 2.35
N VAL A 209 0.78 16.18 2.94
CA VAL A 209 1.57 15.91 4.14
C VAL A 209 0.76 16.38 5.33
N TRP A 210 0.27 15.44 6.11
CA TRP A 210 -0.42 15.70 7.38
C TRP A 210 0.58 15.61 8.51
N TYR A 211 0.50 16.56 9.44
CA TYR A 211 1.40 16.60 10.58
C TYR A 211 0.65 17.01 11.84
N GLN A 212 1.02 16.35 12.93
CA GLN A 212 0.51 16.66 14.24
C GLN A 212 1.14 17.97 14.73
N ARG A 213 0.31 18.87 15.25
CA ARG A 213 0.69 20.11 15.92
C ARG A 213 0.23 20.04 17.38
N GLY A 214 1.18 19.88 18.30
CA GLY A 214 0.89 19.59 19.70
C GLY A 214 0.38 18.15 19.90
N LYS A 215 -0.60 17.95 20.78
CA LYS A 215 -1.08 16.59 21.14
C LYS A 215 -2.24 16.07 20.31
N LYS A 216 -3.12 16.92 19.77
CA LYS A 216 -4.39 16.50 19.16
C LYS A 216 -4.72 17.11 17.81
N PHE A 217 -4.06 18.20 17.43
CA PHE A 217 -4.39 18.90 16.19
C PHE A 217 -3.55 18.34 15.05
N PHE A 218 -4.18 18.12 13.90
CA PHE A 218 -3.48 17.79 12.67
C PHE A 218 -3.69 18.94 11.68
N SER A 219 -2.60 19.36 11.06
CA SER A 219 -2.59 20.33 9.97
C SER A 219 -2.04 19.65 8.72
N LYS A 220 -2.25 20.26 7.56
CA LYS A 220 -1.83 19.69 6.28
C LYS A 220 -1.16 20.70 5.39
N ILE A 221 -0.22 20.22 4.59
CA ILE A 221 0.38 20.92 3.46
C ILE A 221 0.00 20.10 2.22
N ILE A 222 -0.51 20.74 1.18
CA ILE A 222 -1.01 20.07 -0.01
C ILE A 222 -0.21 20.51 -1.22
N THR A 223 0.06 19.56 -2.11
CA THR A 223 0.44 19.80 -3.49
C THR A 223 -0.29 18.81 -4.39
N HIS A 224 -0.14 18.94 -5.68
CA HIS A 224 -0.74 18.05 -6.66
C HIS A 224 0.36 17.48 -7.54
N LEU A 225 0.22 16.20 -7.89
CA LEU A 225 1.00 15.65 -8.99
C LEU A 225 0.70 16.47 -10.24
N ARG A 226 1.75 16.78 -11.01
CA ARG A 226 1.56 17.28 -12.36
C ARG A 226 1.16 16.11 -13.25
N TYR A 227 0.19 16.30 -14.13
CA TYR A 227 -0.31 15.31 -15.11
C TYR A 227 -1.30 14.19 -14.66
N PRO A 228 -2.03 14.23 -13.53
CA PRO A 228 -3.10 13.27 -13.27
C PRO A 228 -4.38 13.71 -14.01
N SER A 229 -4.39 13.64 -15.35
CA SER A 229 -5.63 13.83 -16.12
C SER A 229 -6.58 12.64 -16.00
N LYS A 230 -6.07 11.52 -15.47
CA LYS A 230 -6.75 10.22 -15.35
C LYS A 230 -6.65 9.69 -13.93
N ARG A 231 -7.57 8.79 -13.58
CA ARG A 231 -7.60 8.13 -12.28
C ARG A 231 -6.35 7.25 -12.09
N ILE A 232 -5.60 7.54 -11.04
CA ILE A 232 -4.50 6.70 -10.60
C ILE A 232 -5.10 5.43 -9.99
N SER A 233 -4.53 4.27 -10.34
CA SER A 233 -5.00 2.96 -9.85
C SER A 233 -4.01 2.31 -8.88
N HIS A 234 -2.71 2.46 -9.17
CA HIS A 234 -1.63 1.85 -8.40
C HIS A 234 -0.58 2.91 -8.09
N VAL A 235 -0.08 2.85 -6.86
CA VAL A 235 0.97 3.73 -6.35
C VAL A 235 1.84 2.94 -5.40
N ASP A 236 3.13 3.27 -5.38
CA ASP A 236 3.99 2.96 -4.25
C ASP A 236 4.96 4.12 -4.02
N ILE A 237 5.41 4.25 -2.76
CA ILE A 237 6.26 5.34 -2.32
C ILE A 237 7.38 4.79 -1.43
N ILE A 238 8.59 5.31 -1.60
CA ILE A 238 9.74 4.92 -0.79
C ILE A 238 10.55 6.14 -0.37
N LEU A 239 11.13 6.09 0.84
CA LEU A 239 12.10 7.07 1.31
C LEU A 239 13.49 6.71 0.80
N ASN A 240 14.10 7.63 0.06
CA ASN A 240 15.43 7.46 -0.51
C ASN A 240 16.52 7.80 0.51
N SER A 241 17.76 7.43 0.19
CA SER A 241 18.92 7.73 1.04
C SER A 241 19.23 9.23 1.18
N ASP A 242 18.77 10.06 0.25
CA ASP A 242 18.92 11.52 0.28
C ASP A 242 17.88 12.23 1.17
N GLY A 243 16.91 11.49 1.72
CA GLY A 243 15.84 12.03 2.56
C GLY A 243 14.60 12.51 1.81
N ASN A 244 14.55 12.38 0.48
CA ASN A 244 13.36 12.64 -0.33
C ASN A 244 12.58 11.36 -0.58
N TYR A 245 11.32 11.48 -1.02
CA TYR A 245 10.54 10.30 -1.40
C TYR A 245 10.46 10.15 -2.92
N THR A 246 10.61 8.93 -3.40
CA THR A 246 10.24 8.55 -4.78
C THR A 246 8.84 7.97 -4.75
N LEU A 247 7.96 8.51 -5.58
CA LEU A 247 6.60 8.04 -5.81
C LEU A 247 6.52 7.48 -7.22
N ALA A 248 6.03 6.25 -7.39
CA ALA A 248 5.67 5.70 -8.69
C ALA A 248 4.15 5.57 -8.79
N THR A 249 3.60 5.93 -9.94
CA THR A 249 2.15 5.96 -10.18
C THR A 249 1.81 5.30 -11.51
N TYR A 250 0.67 4.62 -11.56
CA TYR A 250 0.15 4.00 -12.77
C TYR A 250 -1.35 4.28 -12.95
N CYS A 251 -1.70 4.73 -14.15
CA CYS A 251 -3.06 4.99 -14.59
C CYS A 251 -3.45 3.97 -15.68
N PRO A 252 -4.48 3.14 -15.48
CA PRO A 252 -4.86 2.11 -16.44
C PRO A 252 -5.37 2.69 -17.77
N GLU A 253 -5.80 3.96 -17.79
CA GLU A 253 -6.35 4.62 -18.97
C GLU A 253 -5.28 5.17 -19.92
N PHE A 254 -4.01 5.28 -19.51
CA PHE A 254 -2.97 5.79 -20.41
C PHE A 254 -2.63 4.78 -21.51
N LEU A 255 -2.33 5.32 -22.69
CA LEU A 255 -1.83 4.62 -23.86
C LEU A 255 -0.75 5.51 -24.51
N PRO A 256 0.50 5.03 -24.66
CA PRO A 256 1.02 3.73 -24.20
C PRO A 256 0.94 3.56 -22.67
N LYS A 257 0.96 2.31 -22.20
CA LYS A 257 1.02 2.01 -20.75
C LYS A 257 2.35 2.51 -20.19
N LEU A 258 2.30 3.33 -19.15
CA LEU A 258 3.48 3.90 -18.53
C LEU A 258 3.34 4.01 -17.01
N VAL A 259 4.47 3.95 -16.31
CA VAL A 259 4.61 4.29 -14.89
C VAL A 259 5.32 5.62 -14.79
N MET A 260 4.69 6.59 -14.12
CA MET A 260 5.27 7.92 -13.89
C MET A 260 5.92 7.96 -12.51
N PHE A 261 7.15 8.46 -12.47
CA PHE A 261 7.90 8.68 -11.25
C PHE A 261 7.89 10.15 -10.87
N TYR A 262 7.72 10.42 -9.58
CA TYR A 262 7.79 11.74 -9.00
C TYR A 262 8.76 11.75 -7.81
N GLU A 263 9.46 12.86 -7.63
CA GLU A 263 10.17 13.15 -6.39
C GLU A 263 9.28 14.04 -5.52
N ILE A 264 9.09 13.63 -4.27
CA ILE A 264 8.40 14.41 -3.23
C ILE A 264 9.45 14.94 -2.26
N LYS A 265 9.59 16.27 -2.23
CA LYS A 265 10.42 16.97 -1.26
C LYS A 265 9.54 17.62 -0.20
N ILE A 266 9.88 17.41 1.06
CA ILE A 266 9.13 17.93 2.21
C ILE A 266 10.08 18.74 3.08
N ASN A 267 9.78 20.02 3.24
CA ASN A 267 10.44 20.88 4.19
C ASN A 267 9.48 21.21 5.34
N MET A 268 9.71 20.56 6.49
CA MET A 268 8.88 20.76 7.68
C MET A 268 9.15 22.09 8.39
N LEU A 269 10.28 22.76 8.15
CA LEU A 269 10.56 24.09 8.72
C LEU A 269 9.76 25.17 8.02
N SER A 270 9.77 25.17 6.68
CA SER A 270 9.01 26.12 5.86
C SER A 270 7.57 25.68 5.60
N LEU A 271 7.18 24.49 6.05
CA LEU A 271 5.88 23.87 5.79
C LEU A 271 5.55 23.84 4.29
N GLN A 272 6.51 23.37 3.49
CA GLN A 272 6.38 23.25 2.04
C GLN A 272 6.51 21.80 1.61
N VAL A 273 5.68 21.41 0.64
CA VAL A 273 5.81 20.15 -0.09
C VAL A 273 5.81 20.44 -1.58
N SER A 274 6.76 19.86 -2.29
CA SER A 274 6.80 19.89 -3.75
C SER A 274 6.82 18.49 -4.32
N CYS A 275 6.10 18.31 -5.42
CA CYS A 275 6.08 17.09 -6.20
C CYS A 275 6.49 17.44 -7.62
N ARG A 276 7.56 16.84 -8.13
CA ARG A 276 7.99 17.02 -9.51
C ARG A 276 8.10 15.68 -10.23
N PRO A 277 7.71 15.59 -11.51
CA PRO A 277 7.99 14.42 -12.31
C PRO A 277 9.50 14.28 -12.50
N ILE A 278 10.00 13.05 -12.46
CA ILE A 278 11.44 12.76 -12.61
C ILE A 278 11.75 11.72 -13.70
N ALA A 279 10.82 10.81 -14.00
CA ALA A 279 11.01 9.79 -15.02
C ALA A 279 9.68 9.19 -15.45
N ASN A 280 9.63 8.64 -16.67
CA ASN A 280 8.56 7.76 -17.13
C ASN A 280 9.14 6.42 -17.58
N VAL A 281 8.44 5.34 -17.24
CA VAL A 281 8.79 3.98 -17.67
C VAL A 281 7.67 3.45 -18.55
N HIS A 282 7.96 3.31 -19.83
CA HIS A 282 7.04 2.69 -20.77
C HIS A 282 7.00 1.17 -20.52
N LEU A 283 5.80 0.63 -20.37
CA LEU A 283 5.59 -0.80 -20.15
C LEU A 283 5.52 -1.58 -21.47
N THR A 284 5.67 -0.89 -22.61
CA THR A 284 5.72 -1.49 -23.93
C THR A 284 7.00 -2.29 -24.09
N ASN A 285 6.91 -3.62 -24.03
CA ASN A 285 8.02 -4.51 -24.35
C ASN A 285 7.65 -5.30 -25.61
N PRO A 286 8.42 -5.22 -26.71
CA PRO A 286 8.14 -5.97 -27.93
C PRO A 286 8.19 -7.51 -27.77
N SER A 287 8.82 -8.01 -26.70
CA SER A 287 8.89 -9.45 -26.37
C SER A 287 7.77 -9.94 -25.43
N LEU A 288 6.93 -9.04 -24.92
CA LEU A 288 5.80 -9.37 -24.06
C LEU A 288 4.50 -8.90 -24.72
N SER A 289 3.42 -9.67 -24.63
CA SER A 289 2.07 -9.17 -24.94
C SER A 289 1.56 -8.12 -23.92
N VAL A 290 2.47 -7.41 -23.23
CA VAL A 290 2.21 -6.45 -22.16
C VAL A 290 1.59 -5.15 -22.67
N GLU A 291 1.55 -4.91 -23.98
CA GLU A 291 0.78 -3.78 -24.53
C GLU A 291 -0.71 -3.79 -24.11
N ARG A 292 -1.26 -4.97 -23.75
CA ARG A 292 -2.67 -5.12 -23.34
C ARG A 292 -2.87 -5.63 -21.92
N SER A 293 -1.88 -6.22 -21.27
CA SER A 293 -2.07 -6.82 -19.95
C SER A 293 -2.20 -5.76 -18.86
N PRO A 294 -3.31 -5.73 -18.09
CA PRO A 294 -3.45 -4.79 -16.98
C PRO A 294 -2.41 -5.07 -15.89
N VAL A 295 -1.97 -3.99 -15.23
CA VAL A 295 -1.15 -4.06 -14.02
C VAL A 295 -2.06 -4.42 -12.85
N LEU A 296 -1.65 -5.42 -12.07
CA LEU A 296 -2.30 -5.83 -10.82
C LEU A 296 -1.59 -5.33 -9.57
N HIS A 297 -0.27 -5.12 -9.65
CA HIS A 297 0.52 -4.62 -8.54
C HIS A 297 1.72 -3.82 -9.06
N LEU A 298 1.98 -2.69 -8.41
CA LEU A 298 3.19 -1.88 -8.55
C LEU A 298 3.90 -1.81 -7.19
N LYS A 299 5.22 -2.06 -7.15
CA LYS A 299 6.02 -1.98 -5.93
C LYS A 299 7.39 -1.37 -6.22
N LEU A 300 7.85 -0.52 -5.32
CA LEU A 300 9.19 0.04 -5.26
C LEU A 300 9.96 -0.59 -4.10
N ILE A 301 11.22 -0.92 -4.34
CA ILE A 301 12.15 -1.41 -3.33
C ILE A 301 13.43 -0.57 -3.42
N SER A 302 13.90 -0.05 -2.28
CA SER A 302 15.19 0.64 -2.25
C SER A 302 16.32 -0.37 -2.47
N ASN A 303 17.19 -0.09 -3.44
CA ASN A 303 18.41 -0.86 -3.65
C ASN A 303 19.51 -0.29 -2.76
N THR A 304 19.82 -1.01 -1.68
CA THR A 304 20.82 -0.57 -0.69
C THR A 304 22.25 -0.59 -1.23
N GLN A 305 22.52 -1.28 -2.33
CA GLN A 305 23.84 -1.38 -2.93
C GLN A 305 24.10 -0.28 -3.97
N SER A 306 23.12 0.03 -4.83
CA SER A 306 23.28 1.03 -5.91
C SER A 306 22.77 2.43 -5.59
N HIS A 307 22.16 2.63 -4.40
CA HIS A 307 21.38 3.84 -4.09
C HIS A 307 20.22 4.12 -5.07
N GLY A 308 19.90 3.15 -5.93
CA GLY A 308 18.79 3.18 -6.87
C GLY A 308 17.49 2.62 -6.30
N VAL A 309 16.52 2.47 -7.19
CA VAL A 309 15.19 1.93 -6.88
C VAL A 309 14.91 0.78 -7.83
N ARG A 310 14.44 -0.34 -7.27
CA ARG A 310 13.90 -1.45 -8.06
C ARG A 310 12.39 -1.27 -8.22
N LEU A 311 11.93 -1.21 -9.46
CA LEU A 311 10.49 -1.23 -9.80
C LEU A 311 10.07 -2.66 -10.10
N ILE A 312 9.02 -3.13 -9.44
CA ILE A 312 8.38 -4.42 -9.68
C ILE A 312 6.95 -4.17 -10.14
N ILE A 313 6.59 -4.79 -11.25
CA ILE A 313 5.23 -4.77 -11.79
C ILE A 313 4.76 -6.21 -11.96
N VAL A 314 3.56 -6.47 -11.47
CA VAL A 314 2.83 -7.71 -11.73
C VAL A 314 1.73 -7.39 -12.73
N THR A 315 1.70 -8.10 -13.84
CA THR A 315 0.62 -8.03 -14.83
C THR A 315 -0.11 -9.36 -14.91
N ALA A 316 -1.37 -9.33 -15.33
CA ALA A 316 -2.10 -10.55 -15.64
C ALA A 316 -3.03 -10.36 -16.82
N GLU A 317 -2.94 -11.28 -17.77
CA GLU A 317 -3.81 -11.35 -18.95
C GLU A 317 -4.83 -12.47 -18.77
N LYS A 318 -6.11 -12.14 -18.87
CA LYS A 318 -7.17 -13.14 -18.94
C LYS A 318 -7.13 -13.85 -20.29
N LYS A 319 -6.97 -15.18 -20.29
CA LYS A 319 -6.95 -16.02 -21.50
C LYS A 319 -8.25 -16.79 -21.72
N GLY A 320 -9.04 -16.98 -20.68
CA GLY A 320 -10.32 -17.70 -20.71
C GLY A 320 -11.06 -17.49 -19.38
N ASN A 321 -12.15 -18.25 -19.16
CA ASN A 321 -12.84 -18.23 -17.87
C ASN A 321 -11.92 -18.75 -16.78
N ASN A 322 -11.69 -17.95 -15.73
CA ASN A 322 -10.80 -18.26 -14.60
C ASN A 322 -9.35 -18.63 -14.98
N VAL A 323 -8.92 -18.42 -16.22
CA VAL A 323 -7.56 -18.72 -16.68
C VAL A 323 -6.80 -17.41 -16.91
N PHE A 324 -5.75 -17.20 -16.13
CA PHE A 324 -4.94 -15.99 -16.16
C PHE A 324 -3.46 -16.34 -16.39
N ASN A 325 -2.84 -15.64 -17.33
CA ASN A 325 -1.39 -15.65 -17.47
C ASN A 325 -0.83 -14.46 -16.71
N SER A 326 -0.01 -14.72 -15.69
CA SER A 326 0.65 -13.66 -14.94
C SER A 326 2.10 -13.49 -15.35
N SER A 327 2.62 -12.28 -15.23
CA SER A 327 4.03 -11.99 -15.48
C SER A 327 4.52 -10.98 -14.45
N ILE A 328 5.75 -11.19 -14.01
CA ILE A 328 6.45 -10.27 -13.12
C ILE A 328 7.59 -9.65 -13.92
N ALA A 329 7.56 -8.33 -14.03
CA ALA A 329 8.60 -7.55 -14.68
C ALA A 329 9.32 -6.70 -13.63
N THR A 330 10.65 -6.70 -13.69
CA THR A 330 11.50 -5.97 -12.76
C THR A 330 12.47 -5.07 -13.52
N TRP A 331 12.56 -3.81 -13.09
CA TRP A 331 13.55 -2.85 -13.56
C TRP A 331 14.44 -2.42 -12.41
N GLU A 332 15.75 -2.40 -12.65
CA GLU A 332 16.71 -1.69 -11.79
C GLU A 332 16.84 -0.27 -12.32
N ILE A 333 16.48 0.70 -11.50
CA ILE A 333 16.54 2.11 -11.84
C ILE A 333 17.64 2.71 -10.98
N ASP A 334 18.81 2.92 -11.57
CA ASP A 334 19.89 3.66 -10.92
C ASP A 334 19.44 5.10 -10.63
N LYS A 335 20.20 5.78 -9.76
CA LYS A 335 19.88 7.10 -9.21
C LYS A 335 19.19 8.00 -10.24
N ILE A 336 17.87 8.20 -10.05
CA ILE A 336 17.05 9.05 -10.92
C ILE A 336 17.50 10.49 -10.69
N THR A 337 18.45 10.93 -11.50
CA THR A 337 19.05 12.25 -11.36
C THR A 337 18.19 13.21 -12.17
N PRO A 338 17.62 14.24 -11.55
CA PRO A 338 16.86 15.20 -12.32
C PRO A 338 17.73 16.06 -13.24
N PRO A 339 17.23 16.49 -14.40
CA PRO A 339 17.86 17.58 -15.13
C PRO A 339 17.74 18.91 -14.34
N PRO A 340 18.64 19.88 -14.59
CA PRO A 340 18.47 21.26 -14.14
C PRO A 340 17.18 21.86 -14.72
N LEU A 341 16.60 22.81 -14.00
CA LEU A 341 15.30 23.42 -14.31
C LEU A 341 15.44 24.36 -15.52
N ASP A 342 15.23 23.87 -16.75
CA ASP A 342 15.08 24.76 -17.91
C ASP A 342 13.67 25.36 -17.91
N SER A 343 13.60 26.68 -17.96
CA SER A 343 12.36 27.47 -17.86
C SER A 343 11.43 27.34 -19.08
N LEU A 344 11.82 26.58 -20.10
CA LEU A 344 11.11 26.49 -21.38
C LEU A 344 10.82 25.07 -21.87
N THR A 345 11.22 24.02 -21.14
CA THR A 345 10.96 22.61 -21.49
C THR A 345 10.67 21.77 -20.24
N GLU A 346 9.47 21.92 -19.68
CA GLU A 346 8.97 21.12 -18.53
C GLU A 346 8.51 19.70 -18.92
N ASN A 347 9.30 18.97 -19.71
CA ASN A 347 9.00 17.57 -20.04
C ASN A 347 9.65 16.63 -19.02
N ALA A 348 8.87 15.67 -18.50
CA ALA A 348 9.42 14.56 -17.72
C ALA A 348 10.46 13.81 -18.58
N MET A 349 11.56 13.36 -17.96
CA MET A 349 12.59 12.60 -18.65
C MET A 349 11.99 11.29 -19.16
N GLU A 350 12.00 11.09 -20.47
CA GLU A 350 11.84 9.77 -21.08
C GLU A 350 13.17 9.05 -20.85
N ILE A 351 13.18 8.12 -19.90
CA ILE A 351 14.37 7.31 -19.66
C ILE A 351 14.25 6.11 -20.56
N ASP A 352 15.16 5.97 -21.53
CA ASP A 352 15.43 4.70 -22.20
C ASP A 352 15.96 3.73 -21.14
N MET A 353 15.03 3.05 -20.47
CA MET A 353 15.36 2.09 -19.44
C MET A 353 15.81 0.78 -20.09
N PRO A 354 16.79 0.07 -19.49
CA PRO A 354 17.11 -1.28 -19.91
C PRO A 354 15.85 -2.15 -19.87
N LEU A 355 15.76 -3.10 -20.81
CA LEU A 355 14.64 -4.03 -20.88
C LEU A 355 14.44 -4.73 -19.52
N PRO A 356 13.19 -4.86 -19.04
CA PRO A 356 12.93 -5.52 -17.77
C PRO A 356 13.35 -6.99 -17.81
N VAL A 357 13.84 -7.48 -16.69
CA VAL A 357 13.91 -8.93 -16.46
C VAL A 357 12.50 -9.42 -16.21
N CYS A 358 12.04 -10.37 -17.03
CA CYS A 358 10.66 -10.87 -16.99
C CYS A 358 10.61 -12.36 -16.64
N LEU A 359 9.79 -12.69 -15.65
CA LEU A 359 9.46 -14.06 -15.27
C LEU A 359 7.98 -14.30 -15.58
N ILE A 360 7.71 -15.33 -16.40
CA ILE A 360 6.34 -15.69 -16.81
C ILE A 360 5.92 -16.93 -16.01
N ALA A 361 4.85 -16.79 -15.24
CA ALA A 361 4.23 -17.90 -14.53
C ALA A 361 2.86 -18.20 -15.13
N LYS A 362 2.66 -19.42 -15.62
CA LYS A 362 1.36 -19.92 -16.06
C LYS A 362 0.70 -20.67 -14.89
N SER A 363 -0.43 -20.16 -14.42
CA SER A 363 -1.26 -20.82 -13.44
C SER A 363 -2.61 -21.16 -14.09
N SER A 364 -3.00 -22.43 -14.02
CA SER A 364 -4.38 -22.86 -14.28
C SER A 364 -5.01 -23.15 -12.92
N CYS A 365 -6.17 -22.57 -12.64
CA CYS A 365 -7.01 -22.91 -11.49
C CYS A 365 -8.15 -23.81 -11.93
#